data_AF-A0A317HXR0-F1
#
_entry.id   AF-A0A317HXR0-F1
#
_cell.length_a   1.000
_cell.length_b   1.000
_cell.length_c   1.000
_cell.angle_alpha   90.00
_cell.angle_beta   90.00
_cell.angle_gamma   90.00
#
_symmetry.space_group_name_H-M   'P 1'
#
loop_
_entity.id
_entity.type
_entity.pdbx_description
1 polymer ?
#
loop_
_entity_poly.entity_id
_entity_poly.type
_entity_poly.pdbx_seq_one_letter_code
_entity_poly.pdbx_strand_id
1 'polypeptide(L)'
;FNGACRSENYFESSTHGGNYSVVADLSNGLSGDQLVSLMKLDAQRDAELLKKMGFKHETPVKLGHSYAVLLQKEGVKGLFVFTVTRFVPDQRVEIKYRVIEYQLPEEARVQR
;
A
#
# COMPACT_ATOMS: atom_id res chain seq x y z
N PHE A 1 -1.43 0.77 -10.79
CA PHE A 1 -0.20 0.33 -11.48
C PHE A 1 -0.16 1.05 -12.79
N ASN A 2 0.91 1.80 -13.03
CA ASN A 2 1.10 2.57 -14.24
C ASN A 2 2.32 2.01 -14.98
N GLY A 3 2.12 1.71 -16.26
CA GLY A 3 3.13 1.26 -17.20
C GLY A 3 2.78 1.71 -18.62
N ALA A 4 2.11 2.86 -18.74
CA ALA A 4 1.65 3.35 -20.03
C ALA A 4 2.82 3.92 -20.85
N CYS A 5 2.75 3.82 -22.18
CA CYS A 5 3.65 4.52 -23.10
C CYS A 5 5.16 4.27 -22.89
N ARG A 6 5.59 3.04 -22.54
CA ARG A 6 7.00 2.68 -22.30
C ARG A 6 7.66 3.47 -21.16
N SER A 7 6.86 4.04 -20.27
CA SER A 7 7.36 4.67 -19.05
C SER A 7 7.83 3.60 -18.06
N GLU A 8 8.61 4.00 -17.06
CA GLU A 8 8.94 3.10 -15.97
C GLU A 8 7.66 2.58 -15.31
N ASN A 9 7.66 1.31 -14.93
CA ASN A 9 6.51 0.67 -14.34
C ASN A 9 6.50 0.93 -12.83
N TYR A 10 5.44 1.56 -12.31
CA TYR A 10 5.35 1.92 -10.89
C TYR A 10 3.97 1.64 -10.28
N PHE A 11 3.97 1.44 -8.97
CA PHE A 11 2.77 1.58 -8.16
C PHE A 11 2.63 3.03 -7.75
N GLU A 12 1.47 3.59 -8.05
CA GLU A 12 1.06 4.91 -7.59
C GLU A 12 0.02 4.72 -6.49
N SER A 13 0.12 5.54 -5.44
CA SER A 13 -0.83 5.56 -4.34
C SER A 13 -1.95 6.59 -4.54
N SER A 14 -2.18 7.07 -5.77
CA SER A 14 -3.30 7.97 -6.05
C SER A 14 -4.61 7.18 -6.04
N THR A 15 -5.55 7.63 -5.22
CA THR A 15 -6.95 7.23 -5.33
C THR A 15 -7.71 8.48 -5.75
N HIS A 16 -8.58 8.37 -6.76
CA HIS A 16 -9.38 9.50 -7.20
C HIS A 16 -10.19 10.06 -6.02
N GLY A 17 -9.91 11.31 -5.64
CA GLY A 17 -10.57 12.02 -4.55
C GLY A 17 -9.96 11.78 -3.16
N GLY A 18 -9.22 12.78 -2.67
CA GLY A 18 -9.05 13.12 -1.24
C GLY A 18 -8.36 12.14 -0.28
N ASN A 19 -8.07 10.90 -0.67
CA ASN A 19 -7.53 9.91 0.28
C ASN A 19 -6.01 9.91 0.25
N TYR A 20 -5.39 10.11 1.41
CA TYR A 20 -3.94 9.99 1.56
C TYR A 20 -3.58 8.52 1.50
N SER A 21 -2.95 8.11 0.41
CA SER A 21 -2.29 6.82 0.37
C SER A 21 -0.83 7.00 0.02
N VAL A 22 0.03 6.18 0.61
CA VAL A 22 1.46 6.13 0.33
C VAL A 22 1.91 4.68 0.22
N VAL A 23 2.91 4.42 -0.61
CA VAL A 23 3.45 3.09 -0.87
C VAL A 23 4.95 3.02 -0.60
N ALA A 24 5.38 1.94 0.05
CA ALA A 24 6.78 1.62 0.28
C ALA A 24 7.14 0.25 -0.31
N ASP A 25 8.34 0.15 -0.90
CA ASP A 25 8.99 -1.12 -1.23
C ASP A 25 9.67 -1.64 0.04
N LEU A 26 9.21 -2.79 0.52
CA LEU A 26 9.65 -3.41 1.77
C LEU A 26 10.71 -4.49 1.58
N SER A 27 11.09 -4.81 0.33
CA SER A 27 12.15 -5.71 -0.20
C SER A 27 12.51 -6.99 0.58
N ASN A 28 12.72 -6.87 1.89
CA ASN A 28 13.09 -7.90 2.87
C ASN A 28 11.90 -8.42 3.71
N GLY A 29 10.69 -7.93 3.46
CA GLY A 29 9.52 -8.25 4.27
C GLY A 29 9.55 -7.53 5.62
N LEU A 30 8.38 -7.35 6.23
CA LEU A 30 8.25 -6.78 7.56
C LEU A 30 7.81 -7.88 8.53
N SER A 31 8.31 -7.82 9.76
CA SER A 31 7.76 -8.63 10.86
C SER A 31 6.32 -8.20 11.14
N GLY A 32 5.54 -9.10 11.76
CA GLY A 32 4.16 -8.77 12.17
C GLY A 32 4.08 -7.50 13.02
N ASP A 33 5.03 -7.30 13.94
CA ASP A 33 5.08 -6.14 14.82
C ASP A 33 5.36 -4.83 14.06
N GLN A 34 6.19 -4.88 13.02
CA GLN A 34 6.44 -3.74 12.15
C GLN A 34 5.18 -3.38 11.36
N LEU A 35 4.42 -4.37 10.88
CA LEU A 35 3.14 -4.14 10.19
C LEU A 35 2.09 -3.52 11.12
N VAL A 36 1.97 -4.01 12.35
CA VAL A 36 1.07 -3.43 13.36
C VAL A 36 1.46 -1.99 13.68
N SER A 37 2.76 -1.69 13.74
CA SER A 37 3.25 -0.33 14.00
C SER A 37 2.91 0.62 12.86
N LEU A 38 2.97 0.17 11.60
CA LEU A 38 2.55 0.96 10.44
C LEU A 38 1.07 1.33 10.49
N MET A 39 0.21 0.45 11.00
CA MET A 39 -1.22 0.75 11.17
C MET A 39 -1.49 1.86 12.20
N LYS A 40 -0.52 2.23 13.04
CA LYS A 40 -0.66 3.34 13.99
C LYS A 40 -0.32 4.69 13.37
N LEU A 41 0.46 4.71 12.29
CA LEU A 41 0.91 5.95 11.63
C LEU A 41 -0.22 6.65 10.90
N ASP A 42 -0.20 7.98 10.89
CA ASP A 42 -1.11 8.84 10.14
C ASP A 42 -0.35 9.47 8.96
N ALA A 43 -0.90 9.36 7.75
CA ALA A 43 -0.24 9.73 6.51
C ALA A 43 0.05 11.23 6.42
N GLN A 44 -0.77 12.06 7.06
CA GLN A 44 -0.63 13.50 7.05
C GLN A 44 0.22 13.98 8.24
N ARG A 45 -0.05 13.46 9.44
CA ARG A 45 0.66 13.84 10.66
C ARG A 45 2.08 13.29 10.72
N ASP A 46 2.31 12.07 10.23
CA ASP A 46 3.59 11.38 10.28
C ASP A 46 4.32 11.35 8.92
N ALA A 47 3.98 12.29 8.02
CA ALA A 47 4.51 12.33 6.65
C ALA A 47 6.04 12.25 6.56
N GLU A 48 6.76 12.98 7.42
CA GLU A 48 8.23 12.98 7.46
C GLU A 48 8.80 11.63 7.93
N LEU A 49 8.14 10.97 8.88
CA LEU A 49 8.54 9.65 9.35
C LEU A 49 8.29 8.62 8.24
N LEU A 50 7.12 8.66 7.61
CA LEU A 50 6.76 7.80 6.50
C LEU A 50 7.77 7.94 5.34
N LYS A 51 8.15 9.17 5.00
CA LYS A 51 9.19 9.43 3.98
C LYS A 51 10.53 8.80 4.36
N LYS A 52 10.97 8.92 5.63
CA LYS A 52 12.19 8.26 6.13
C LYS A 52 12.10 6.73 6.08
N MET A 53 10.89 6.18 6.22
CA MET A 53 10.60 4.76 6.08
C MET A 53 10.44 4.30 4.62
N GLY A 54 10.62 5.20 3.64
CA GLY A 54 10.55 4.88 2.22
C GLY A 54 9.15 4.92 1.61
N PHE A 55 8.14 5.38 2.36
CA PHE A 55 6.81 5.65 1.82
C PHE A 55 6.83 6.90 0.95
N LYS A 56 6.21 6.76 -0.22
CA LYS A 56 6.13 7.81 -1.24
C LYS A 56 4.89 7.61 -2.10
N HIS A 57 4.60 8.59 -2.95
CA HIS A 57 3.46 8.51 -3.86
C HIS A 57 3.64 7.47 -4.97
N GLU A 58 4.89 7.29 -5.43
CA GLU A 58 5.20 6.40 -6.53
C GLU A 58 6.41 5.52 -6.21
N THR A 59 6.29 4.21 -6.45
CA THR A 59 7.39 3.27 -6.25
C THR A 59 7.54 2.31 -7.43
N PRO A 60 8.76 2.07 -7.92
CA PRO A 60 8.98 1.18 -9.06
C PRO A 60 8.57 -0.25 -8.74
N VAL A 61 8.02 -0.94 -9.75
CA VAL A 61 7.64 -2.35 -9.67
C VAL A 61 8.86 -3.23 -9.83
N LYS A 62 9.06 -4.15 -8.89
CA LYS A 62 10.17 -5.11 -8.87
C LYS A 62 9.63 -6.49 -8.55
N LEU A 63 10.04 -7.46 -9.36
CA LEU A 63 9.66 -8.87 -9.18
C LEU A 63 10.22 -9.41 -7.85
N GLY A 64 9.41 -10.14 -7.10
CA GLY A 64 9.80 -10.73 -5.81
C GLY A 64 9.75 -9.75 -4.63
N HIS A 65 9.56 -8.45 -4.87
CA HIS A 65 9.48 -7.45 -3.81
C HIS A 65 8.10 -7.43 -3.17
N SER A 66 8.07 -7.11 -1.88
CA SER A 66 6.85 -6.83 -1.13
C SER A 66 6.64 -5.34 -0.96
N TYR A 67 5.39 -4.92 -0.98
CA TYR A 67 4.99 -3.52 -0.91
C TYR A 67 3.94 -3.36 0.17
N ALA A 68 3.98 -2.22 0.88
CA ALA A 68 2.92 -1.80 1.79
C ALA A 68 2.28 -0.52 1.28
N VAL A 69 0.96 -0.50 1.25
CA VAL A 69 0.13 0.67 0.96
C VAL A 69 -0.60 1.05 2.23
N LEU A 70 -0.29 2.22 2.77
CA LEU A 70 -1.06 2.82 3.84
C LEU A 70 -2.21 3.58 3.19
N LEU A 71 -3.45 3.23 3.51
CA LEU A 71 -4.68 3.82 2.99
C LEU A 71 -5.34 4.63 4.10
N GLN A 72 -5.58 5.91 3.87
CA GLN A 72 -6.27 6.78 4.82
C GLN A 72 -7.29 7.67 4.14
N LYS A 73 -8.54 7.48 4.56
CA LYS A 73 -9.72 8.26 4.18
C LYS A 73 -10.52 8.52 5.46
N GLU A 74 -11.33 9.57 5.48
CA GLU A 74 -12.28 9.83 6.58
C GLU A 74 -12.97 8.53 7.04
N GLY A 75 -12.74 8.15 8.30
CA GLY A 75 -13.30 6.94 8.93
C GLY A 75 -12.68 5.60 8.48
N VAL A 76 -11.72 5.59 7.55
CA VAL A 76 -11.10 4.37 7.01
C VAL A 76 -9.58 4.46 7.09
N LYS A 77 -8.99 3.56 7.88
CA LYS A 77 -7.56 3.33 7.94
C LYS A 77 -7.25 1.89 7.58
N GLY A 78 -6.38 1.70 6.59
CA GLY A 78 -6.01 0.37 6.12
C GLY A 78 -4.52 0.26 5.83
N LEU A 79 -3.99 -0.95 6.00
CA LEU A 79 -2.66 -1.31 5.54
C LEU A 79 -2.81 -2.51 4.59
N PHE A 80 -2.44 -2.33 3.34
CA PHE A 80 -2.46 -3.40 2.34
C PHE A 80 -1.03 -3.83 2.01
N VAL A 81 -0.71 -5.10 2.23
CA VAL A 81 0.62 -5.66 1.95
C VAL A 81 0.52 -6.75 0.89
N PHE A 82 1.36 -6.64 -0.13
CA PHE A 82 1.39 -7.59 -1.24
C PHE A 82 2.81 -7.80 -1.76
N THR A 83 3.04 -8.95 -2.36
CA THR A 83 4.30 -9.34 -3.02
C THR A 83 4.06 -9.48 -4.51
N VAL A 84 4.94 -8.94 -5.35
CA VAL A 84 4.88 -9.13 -6.80
C VAL A 84 5.42 -10.52 -7.15
N THR A 85 4.54 -11.40 -7.62
CA THR A 85 4.90 -12.79 -7.99
C THR A 85 5.20 -12.95 -9.47
N ARG A 86 4.65 -12.07 -10.31
CA ARG A 86 4.95 -12.00 -11.74
C ARG A 86 4.84 -10.57 -12.21
N PHE A 87 5.71 -10.17 -13.14
CA PHE A 87 5.69 -8.85 -13.72
C PHE A 87 6.04 -8.92 -15.21
N VAL A 88 5.12 -8.45 -16.05
CA VAL A 88 5.30 -8.23 -17.49
C VAL A 88 5.21 -6.72 -17.72
N PRO A 89 6.33 -6.06 -18.08
CA PRO A 89 6.36 -4.61 -18.30
C PRO A 89 5.24 -4.13 -19.22
N ASP A 90 4.62 -3.01 -18.85
CA ASP A 90 3.57 -2.31 -19.60
C ASP A 90 2.29 -3.14 -19.85
N GLN A 91 2.18 -4.32 -19.25
CA GLN A 91 1.08 -5.25 -19.51
C GLN A 91 0.40 -5.72 -18.23
N ARG A 92 1.15 -6.31 -17.31
CA ARG A 92 0.55 -7.05 -16.19
C ARG A 92 1.48 -7.17 -14.99
N VAL A 93 0.89 -7.01 -13.82
CA VAL A 93 1.48 -7.42 -12.54
C VAL A 93 0.59 -8.48 -11.91
N GLU A 94 1.17 -9.58 -11.45
CA GLU A 94 0.51 -10.53 -10.56
C GLU A 94 1.05 -10.34 -9.15
N ILE A 95 0.14 -10.30 -8.18
CA ILE A 95 0.47 -10.08 -6.78
C ILE A 95 -0.07 -11.22 -5.92
N LYS A 96 0.64 -11.50 -4.82
CA LYS A 96 0.17 -12.35 -3.72
C LYS A 96 0.05 -11.47 -2.48
N TYR A 97 -1.08 -11.50 -1.80
CA TYR A 97 -1.31 -10.68 -0.60
C TYR A 97 -1.75 -11.55 0.57
N ARG A 98 -1.56 -11.03 1.80
CA ARG A 98 -2.08 -11.63 3.03
C ARG A 98 -2.87 -10.58 3.79
N VAL A 99 -4.09 -10.92 4.18
CA VAL A 99 -4.90 -10.11 5.10
C VAL A 99 -4.51 -10.49 6.52
N ILE A 100 -4.05 -9.53 7.31
CA ILE A 100 -3.65 -9.75 8.71
C ILE A 100 -4.79 -9.33 9.64
N GLU A 101 -5.40 -8.17 9.39
CA GLU A 101 -6.52 -7.64 10.18
C GLU A 101 -7.38 -6.72 9.29
N TYR A 102 -8.70 -6.70 9.50
CA TYR A 102 -9.58 -5.69 8.94
C TYR A 102 -10.64 -5.30 9.98
N GLN A 103 -10.84 -4.00 10.19
CA GLN A 103 -11.96 -3.48 10.96
C GLN A 103 -13.02 -2.94 9.99
N LEU A 104 -14.22 -3.50 10.06
CA LEU A 104 -15.37 -2.93 9.38
C LEU A 104 -15.92 -1.78 10.23
N PRO A 105 -16.29 -0.63 9.64
CA PRO A 105 -17.05 0.38 10.36
C PRO A 105 -18.34 -0.26 10.89
N GLU A 106 -18.73 0.13 12.10
CA GLU A 106 -19.83 -0.49 12.85
C GLU A 106 -21.17 -0.50 12.08
N GLU A 107 -21.34 0.48 11.18
CA GLU A 107 -22.46 0.62 10.25
C GLU A 107 -22.61 -0.55 9.26
N ALA A 108 -21.53 -1.29 8.98
CA ALA A 108 -21.56 -2.49 8.14
C ALA A 108 -21.98 -3.77 8.90
N ARG A 109 -22.20 -3.69 10.23
CA ARG A 109 -22.55 -4.86 11.07
C ARG A 109 -24.05 -5.12 11.21
N VAL A 110 -24.92 -4.27 10.66
CA VAL A 110 -26.37 -4.45 10.76
C VAL A 110 -26.99 -4.74 9.40
N GLN A 111 -26.88 -5.99 8.95
CA GLN A 111 -27.94 -6.70 8.21
C GLN A 111 -27.76 -8.21 8.43
N ARG A 112 -28.34 -8.73 9.52
CA ARG A 112 -28.76 -10.13 9.64
C ARG A 112 -30.11 -10.17 10.33
#